data_AF-A0A842VAF1-F1
#
_entry.id   AF-A0A842VAF1-F1
#
_cell.length_a   1.000
_cell.length_b   1.000
_cell.length_c   1.000
_cell.angle_alpha   90.00
_cell.angle_beta   90.00
_cell.angle_gamma   90.00
#
_symmetry.space_group_name_H-M   'P 1'
#
loop_
_entity.id
_entity.type
_entity.pdbx_description
1 polymer ?
#
loop_
_entity_poly.entity_id
_entity_poly.type
_entity_poly.pdbx_seq_one_letter_code
_entity_poly.pdbx_strand_id
1 'polypeptide(L)'
;TSLPESFGNLSALKECNLWNNKLTTLPESFGNLESLRTLNLWKNPIKSIPDSFAKLSPLLHLRINHKRIPNVADNVRERFPFYSAFRKKKVYRLD
;
A
#
# COMPACT_ATOMS: atom_id res chain seq x y z
N THR A 1 14.37 5.41 3.49
CA THR A 1 14.58 3.98 3.75
C THR A 1 13.54 3.17 3.01
N SER A 2 13.86 1.95 2.59
CA SER A 2 12.92 1.00 1.97
C SER A 2 12.97 -0.33 2.71
N LEU A 3 11.96 -1.18 2.50
CA LEU A 3 12.02 -2.58 2.86
C LEU A 3 12.99 -3.33 1.92
N PRO A 4 13.58 -4.46 2.36
CA PRO A 4 14.39 -5.30 1.49
C PRO A 4 13.53 -5.93 0.39
N GLU A 5 14.14 -6.23 -0.77
CA GLU A 5 13.46 -6.93 -1.87
C GLU A 5 12.94 -8.32 -1.47
N SER A 6 13.56 -8.96 -0.47
CA SER A 6 13.06 -10.24 0.06
C SER A 6 11.67 -10.13 0.71
N PHE A 7 11.19 -8.92 1.03
CA PHE A 7 9.86 -8.73 1.60
C PHE A 7 8.75 -9.18 0.63
N GLY A 8 8.96 -9.07 -0.68
CA GLY A 8 8.02 -9.55 -1.69
C GLY A 8 7.85 -11.07 -1.74
N ASN A 9 8.73 -11.84 -1.08
CA ASN A 9 8.62 -13.29 -1.02
C ASN A 9 7.55 -13.78 -0.03
N LEU A 10 6.94 -12.87 0.73
CA LEU A 10 5.86 -13.17 1.68
C LEU A 10 4.52 -13.36 0.95
N SER A 11 4.46 -14.27 -0.02
CA SER A 11 3.29 -14.50 -0.90
C SER A 11 2.00 -14.84 -0.16
N ALA A 12 2.11 -15.42 1.04
CA ALA A 12 0.98 -15.75 1.92
C ALA A 12 0.53 -14.59 2.84
N LEU A 13 1.24 -13.45 2.84
CA LEU A 13 0.93 -12.32 3.72
C LEU A 13 -0.41 -11.70 3.32
N LYS A 14 -1.37 -11.72 4.25
CA LYS A 14 -2.73 -11.17 4.03
C LYS A 14 -2.87 -9.75 4.57
N GLU A 15 -2.15 -9.43 5.64
CA GLU A 15 -2.23 -8.14 6.32
C GLU A 15 -0.84 -7.63 6.66
N CYS A 16 -0.58 -6.36 6.36
CA CYS A 16 0.71 -5.73 6.59
C CYS A 16 0.50 -4.35 7.21
N ASN A 17 1.00 -4.16 8.44
CA ASN A 17 0.96 -2.89 9.15
C ASN A 17 2.37 -2.32 9.32
N LEU A 18 2.67 -1.28 8.54
CA LEU A 18 3.95 -0.56 8.53
C LEU A 18 3.76 0.87 9.02
N TRP A 19 2.71 1.12 9.82
CA TRP A 19 2.38 2.44 10.35
C TRP A 19 3.56 3.08 11.08
N ASN A 20 3.74 4.39 10.88
CA ASN A 20 4.71 5.22 11.58
C ASN A 20 6.16 4.73 11.49
N ASN A 21 6.59 4.39 10.27
CA ASN A 21 7.97 4.10 9.95
C ASN A 21 8.62 5.25 9.14
N LYS A 22 9.87 5.05 8.74
CA LYS A 22 10.65 6.01 7.93
C LYS A 22 10.74 5.58 6.46
N LEU A 23 9.73 4.86 5.95
CA LEU A 23 9.71 4.39 4.57
C LEU A 23 9.54 5.57 3.63
N THR A 24 10.44 5.70 2.66
CA THR A 24 10.41 6.72 1.62
C THR A 24 9.93 6.18 0.28
N THR A 25 9.98 4.86 0.10
CA THR A 25 9.48 4.10 -1.06
C THR A 25 9.16 2.66 -0.61
N LEU A 26 8.65 1.84 -1.53
CA LEU A 26 8.54 0.39 -1.41
C LEU A 26 9.44 -0.29 -2.45
N PRO A 27 9.89 -1.54 -2.22
CA PRO A 27 10.64 -2.32 -3.21
C PRO A 27 9.75 -2.74 -4.39
N GLU A 28 10.33 -3.00 -5.56
CA GLU A 28 9.58 -3.47 -6.75
C GLU A 28 8.96 -4.87 -6.52
N SER A 29 9.61 -5.70 -5.71
CA SER A 29 9.04 -6.98 -5.29
C SER A 29 7.77 -6.85 -4.44
N PHE A 30 7.39 -5.66 -3.96
CA PHE A 30 6.18 -5.50 -3.15
C PHE A 30 4.91 -5.89 -3.91
N GLY A 31 4.91 -5.77 -5.24
CA GLY A 31 3.84 -6.28 -6.10
C GLY A 31 3.63 -7.80 -6.07
N ASN A 32 4.59 -8.56 -5.55
CA ASN A 32 4.54 -10.03 -5.45
C ASN A 32 3.78 -10.52 -4.21
N LEU A 33 3.25 -9.61 -3.38
CA LEU A 33 2.42 -9.95 -2.23
C LEU A 33 1.00 -10.32 -2.70
N GLU A 34 0.90 -11.44 -3.39
CA GLU A 34 -0.30 -11.89 -4.10
C GLU A 34 -1.50 -12.16 -3.19
N SER A 35 -1.28 -12.45 -1.91
CA SER A 35 -2.37 -12.65 -0.94
C SER A 35 -2.76 -11.41 -0.14
N LEU A 36 -2.09 -10.27 -0.36
CA LEU A 36 -2.24 -9.09 0.51
C LEU A 36 -3.59 -8.42 0.31
N ARG A 37 -4.37 -8.34 1.40
CA ARG A 37 -5.71 -7.74 1.43
C ARG A 37 -5.73 -6.41 2.16
N THR A 38 -4.90 -6.26 3.19
CA THR A 38 -4.84 -5.05 4.02
C THR A 38 -3.41 -4.54 4.14
N LEU A 39 -3.20 -3.27 3.81
CA LEU A 39 -1.92 -2.59 3.90
C LEU A 39 -2.06 -1.23 4.58
N ASN A 40 -1.30 -1.01 5.66
CA ASN A 40 -1.22 0.28 6.33
C ASN A 40 0.19 0.85 6.26
N LEU A 41 0.35 1.90 5.47
CA LEU A 41 1.57 2.69 5.27
C LEU A 41 1.46 4.10 5.86
N TRP A 42 0.39 4.39 6.61
CA TRP A 42 0.15 5.72 7.14
C TRP A 42 1.28 6.17 8.09
N LYS A 43 1.52 7.49 8.17
CA LYS A 43 2.68 8.08 8.88
C LYS A 43 4.06 7.61 8.36
N ASN A 44 4.18 7.26 7.08
CA ASN A 44 5.48 7.17 6.40
C ASN A 44 5.71 8.37 5.46
N PRO A 45 6.95 8.84 5.28
CA PRO A 45 7.31 9.88 4.30
C PRO A 45 7.48 9.31 2.87
N ILE A 46 6.54 8.49 2.40
CA ILE A 46 6.60 7.87 1.07
C ILE A 46 6.48 8.94 -0.02
N LYS A 47 7.45 8.98 -0.92
CA LYS A 47 7.51 9.93 -2.05
C LYS A 47 7.13 9.30 -3.39
N SER A 48 7.23 7.98 -3.48
CA SER A 48 6.98 7.20 -4.70
C SER A 48 6.36 5.85 -4.36
N ILE A 49 5.56 5.32 -5.28
CA ILE A 49 5.03 3.95 -5.25
C ILE A 49 5.54 3.24 -6.50
N PRO A 50 6.09 2.01 -6.39
CA PRO A 50 6.60 1.26 -7.54
C PRO A 50 5.47 0.82 -8.47
N ASP A 51 5.78 0.64 -9.76
CA ASP A 51 4.78 0.30 -10.78
C ASP A 51 4.15 -1.07 -10.53
N SER A 52 4.95 -1.99 -10.00
CA SER A 52 4.55 -3.31 -9.52
C SER A 52 3.44 -3.27 -8.46
N PHE A 53 3.24 -2.15 -7.77
CA PHE A 53 2.14 -2.00 -6.80
C PHE A 53 0.77 -2.18 -7.45
N ALA A 54 0.65 -1.92 -8.75
CA ALA A 54 -0.55 -2.21 -9.53
C ALA A 54 -0.84 -3.71 -9.63
N LYS A 55 0.08 -4.61 -9.27
CA LYS A 55 -0.12 -6.07 -9.24
C LYS A 55 -0.81 -6.58 -7.98
N LEU A 56 -0.93 -5.76 -6.93
CA LEU A 56 -1.54 -6.11 -5.64
C LEU A 56 -3.04 -6.37 -5.78
N SER A 57 -3.36 -7.55 -6.33
CA SER A 57 -4.64 -7.75 -6.96
C SER A 57 -5.82 -7.95 -6.01
N PRO A 58 -5.65 -8.66 -4.89
CA PRO A 58 -6.70 -8.78 -3.89
C PRO A 58 -6.66 -7.67 -2.84
N LEU A 59 -5.90 -6.58 -3.01
CA LEU A 59 -5.80 -5.54 -2.01
C LEU A 59 -7.14 -4.81 -1.87
N LEU A 60 -7.78 -4.97 -0.71
CA LEU A 60 -9.09 -4.42 -0.39
C LEU A 60 -8.99 -3.12 0.41
N HIS A 61 -7.93 -3.01 1.22
CA HIS A 61 -7.76 -1.94 2.19
C HIS A 61 -6.34 -1.38 2.13
N LEU A 62 -6.20 -0.14 1.68
CA LEU A 62 -4.95 0.61 1.65
C LEU A 62 -5.08 1.87 2.50
N ARG A 63 -4.19 2.04 3.49
CA ARG A 63 -4.05 3.30 4.25
C ARG A 63 -2.69 3.91 3.93
N ILE A 64 -2.68 5.02 3.20
CA ILE A 64 -1.46 5.76 2.87
C ILE A 64 -1.73 7.27 2.87
N ASN A 65 -0.70 8.08 3.16
CA ASN A 65 -0.82 9.53 3.10
C ASN A 65 -0.65 10.05 1.66
N HIS A 66 -1.74 10.04 0.90
CA HIS A 66 -1.77 10.40 -0.53
C HIS A 66 -1.24 11.81 -0.84
N LYS A 67 -1.41 12.78 0.07
CA LYS A 67 -1.02 14.19 -0.14
C LYS A 67 0.50 14.39 -0.27
N ARG A 68 1.30 13.35 -0.01
CA ARG A 68 2.77 13.43 0.00
C ARG A 68 3.44 12.58 -1.08
N ILE A 69 2.68 12.02 -2.02
CA ILE A 69 3.19 11.15 -3.08
C ILE A 69 3.13 11.91 -4.42
N PRO A 70 4.14 12.73 -4.76
CA PRO A 70 4.14 13.50 -6.00
C PRO A 70 4.19 12.61 -7.25
N ASN A 71 4.87 11.46 -7.16
CA ASN A 71 5.10 10.56 -8.28
C ASN A 71 4.41 9.21 -8.03
N VAL A 72 3.41 8.93 -8.86
CA VAL A 72 2.68 7.66 -8.92
C VAL A 72 2.57 7.31 -10.41
N ALA A 73 2.79 6.06 -10.80
CA ALA A 73 2.56 5.64 -12.17
C ALA A 73 1.06 5.53 -12.49
N ASP A 74 0.70 5.72 -13.76
CA ASP A 74 -0.71 5.82 -14.16
C ASP A 74 -1.48 4.52 -13.94
N ASN A 75 -0.84 3.36 -14.15
CA ASN A 75 -1.42 2.05 -13.83
C ASN A 75 -1.81 1.90 -12.34
N VAL A 76 -1.04 2.49 -11.42
CA VAL A 76 -1.35 2.52 -9.98
C VAL A 76 -2.49 3.50 -9.70
N ARG A 77 -2.51 4.65 -10.36
CA ARG A 77 -3.62 5.62 -10.26
C ARG A 77 -4.93 5.05 -10.77
N GLU A 78 -4.92 4.38 -11.91
CA GLU A 78 -6.09 3.74 -12.53
C GLU A 78 -6.62 2.61 -11.65
N ARG A 79 -5.73 1.79 -11.08
CA ARG A 79 -6.13 0.68 -10.21
C ARG A 79 -6.69 1.15 -8.87
N PHE A 80 -6.09 2.21 -8.32
CA PHE A 80 -6.52 2.81 -7.07
C PHE A 80 -6.99 4.25 -7.34
N PRO A 81 -8.14 4.44 -8.03
CA PRO A 81 -8.63 5.75 -8.47
C PRO A 81 -9.00 6.67 -7.30
N PHE A 82 -8.96 6.14 -6.07
CA PHE A 82 -9.32 6.80 -4.83
C PHE A 82 -8.14 7.45 -4.09
N TYR A 83 -7.29 8.22 -4.79
CA TYR A 83 -6.44 9.20 -4.12
C TYR A 83 -7.25 10.26 -3.31
N SER A 84 -8.60 10.17 -3.29
CA SER A 84 -9.50 10.93 -2.41
C SER A 84 -10.64 10.18 -1.67
N ALA A 85 -10.95 8.89 -1.90
CA ALA A 85 -12.17 8.29 -1.31
C ALA A 85 -11.91 7.37 -0.11
N PHE A 86 -11.68 8.01 1.04
CA PHE A 86 -12.28 7.53 2.28
C PHE A 86 -13.79 7.61 2.14
N ARG A 87 -14.45 6.56 1.66
CA ARG A 87 -15.82 6.30 2.14
C ARG A 87 -15.69 5.29 3.25
N LYS A 88 -15.92 5.76 4.48
CA LYS A 88 -16.15 4.93 5.67
C LYS A 88 -17.07 3.77 5.26
N LYS A 89 -16.52 2.59 4.97
CA LYS A 89 -17.28 1.38 5.28
C LYS A 89 -17.33 1.40 6.80
N LYS A 90 -18.53 1.56 7.34
CA LYS A 90 -18.85 1.43 8.75
C LYS A 90 -17.95 0.34 9.33
N VAL A 91 -16.99 0.74 10.16
CA VAL A 91 -16.40 -0.17 11.13
C VAL A 91 -17.56 -0.43 12.07
N TYR A 92 -18.18 -1.60 11.98
CA TYR A 92 -18.91 -2.14 13.11
C TYR A 92 -17.87 -2.21 14.22
N ARG A 93 -17.97 -1.30 15.19
CA ARG A 93 -17.32 -1.55 16.46
C ARG A 93 -18.10 -2.70 17.07
N LEU A 94 -17.40 -3.77 17.41
CA LEU A 94 -17.88 -4.73 18.38
C LEU A 94 -17.63 -4.10 19.75
N ASP A 95 -18.62 -3.31 20.18
CA ASP A 95 -18.92 -3.10 21.58
C ASP A 95 -20.12 -4.02 21.88
#